data_AF-A0A366XB55-F1
#
_entry.id   AF-A0A366XB55-F1
#
_cell.length_a   1.000
_cell.length_b   1.000
_cell.length_c   1.000
_cell.angle_alpha   90.00
_cell.angle_beta   90.00
_cell.angle_gamma   90.00
#
_symmetry.space_group_name_H-M   'P 1'
#
loop_
_entity.id
_entity.type
_entity.pdbx_description
1 polymer ?
#
loop_
_entity_poly.entity_id
_entity_poly.type
_entity_poly.pdbx_seq_one_letter_code
_entity_poly.pdbx_strand_id
1 'polypeptide(L)'
;MGLLGQPLGYYDYLTFVALILLLAAVMALFLFVMGLPGRIAIKRNHPHAEAIKIMGWMGFLAIVPWVHAFIWAFHDGTVVDIRRMPDDEREAVRKEIKRLGGELTEEYRDPLDPEETQKS
;
A
#
# COMPACT_ATOMS: atom_id res chain seq x y z
N MET A 1 -31.59 -12.86 -29.80
CA MET A 1 -31.70 -11.40 -29.85
C MET A 1 -30.37 -10.87 -30.34
N GLY A 2 -30.34 -10.19 -31.48
CA GLY A 2 -29.11 -9.69 -32.11
C GLY A 2 -28.73 -8.29 -31.60
N LEU A 3 -27.46 -7.92 -31.74
CA LEU A 3 -26.99 -6.56 -31.46
C LEU A 3 -27.13 -5.72 -32.73
N LEU A 4 -27.80 -4.57 -32.68
CA LEU A 4 -27.98 -3.65 -33.83
C LEU A 4 -28.52 -4.31 -35.12
N GLY A 5 -29.34 -5.36 -34.98
CA GLY A 5 -29.93 -6.09 -36.12
C GLY A 5 -29.04 -7.18 -36.73
N GLN A 6 -27.85 -7.43 -36.19
CA GLN A 6 -26.95 -8.51 -36.61
C GLN A 6 -27.04 -9.70 -35.62
N PRO A 7 -27.03 -10.96 -36.10
CA PRO A 7 -26.98 -12.12 -35.22
C PRO A 7 -25.62 -12.19 -34.50
N LEU A 8 -25.64 -12.47 -33.20
CA LEU A 8 -24.43 -12.60 -32.40
C LEU A 8 -23.66 -13.87 -32.81
N GLY A 9 -22.46 -13.68 -33.35
CA GLY A 9 -21.55 -14.74 -33.72
C GLY A 9 -20.61 -15.13 -32.59
N TYR A 10 -19.85 -16.21 -32.79
CA TYR A 10 -18.86 -16.67 -31.80
C TYR A 10 -17.78 -15.62 -31.51
N TYR A 11 -17.39 -14.83 -32.52
CA TYR A 11 -16.43 -13.74 -32.37
C TYR A 11 -16.93 -12.62 -31.46
N ASP A 12 -18.25 -12.35 -31.45
CA ASP A 12 -18.83 -11.34 -30.56
C ASP A 12 -18.72 -11.78 -29.10
N TYR A 13 -19.01 -13.06 -28.81
CA TYR A 13 -18.84 -13.62 -27.47
C TYR A 13 -17.38 -13.60 -27.02
N LEU A 14 -16.44 -13.98 -27.89
CA LEU A 14 -15.01 -13.88 -27.59
C LEU A 14 -14.60 -12.43 -27.28
N THR A 15 -15.12 -11.47 -28.05
CA THR A 15 -14.85 -10.05 -27.83
C THR A 15 -15.39 -9.58 -26.48
N PHE A 16 -16.60 -9.98 -26.09
CA PHE A 16 -17.14 -9.65 -24.76
C PHE A 16 -16.33 -10.23 -23.62
N VAL A 17 -15.88 -11.48 -23.73
CA VAL A 17 -15.00 -12.10 -22.73
C VAL A 17 -13.68 -11.35 -22.64
N ALA A 18 -13.06 -11.04 -23.78
CA ALA A 18 -11.84 -10.25 -23.82
C ALA A 18 -12.02 -8.85 -23.19
N LEU A 19 -13.13 -8.18 -23.46
CA LEU A 19 -13.45 -6.88 -22.87
C LEU A 19 -13.64 -6.95 -21.35
N ILE A 20 -14.31 -7.98 -20.85
CA ILE A 20 -14.48 -8.19 -19.39
C ILE A 20 -13.11 -8.42 -18.73
N LEU A 21 -12.27 -9.27 -19.33
CA LEU A 21 -10.91 -9.53 -18.82
C LEU A 21 -10.04 -8.27 -18.85
N LEU A 22 -10.11 -7.49 -19.94
CA LEU A 22 -9.40 -6.23 -20.05
C LEU A 22 -9.85 -5.24 -18.97
N LEU A 23 -11.16 -5.11 -18.77
CA LEU A 23 -11.72 -4.23 -17.73
C LEU A 23 -11.28 -4.68 -16.33
N ALA A 24 -11.29 -5.98 -16.04
CA ALA A 24 -10.82 -6.53 -14.79
C ALA A 24 -9.31 -6.27 -14.57
N ALA A 25 -8.49 -6.46 -15.61
CA ALA A 25 -7.06 -6.18 -15.55
C ALA A 25 -6.77 -4.70 -15.30
N VAL A 26 -7.47 -3.80 -16.00
CA VAL A 26 -7.38 -2.35 -15.79
C VAL A 26 -7.80 -1.99 -14.36
N MET A 27 -8.91 -2.53 -13.87
CA MET A 27 -9.37 -2.29 -12.49
C MET A 27 -8.35 -2.78 -11.46
N ALA A 28 -7.78 -3.96 -11.65
CA ALA A 28 -6.75 -4.50 -10.76
C ALA A 28 -5.49 -3.62 -10.75
N LEU A 29 -5.08 -3.10 -11.91
CA LEU A 29 -3.98 -2.13 -12.02
C LEU A 29 -4.30 -0.84 -11.25
N PHE A 30 -5.51 -0.31 -11.39
CA PHE A 30 -5.95 0.88 -10.65
C PHE A 30 -5.88 0.68 -9.13
N LEU A 31 -6.43 -0.42 -8.61
CA LEU A 31 -6.38 -0.75 -7.18
C LEU A 31 -4.94 -0.93 -6.68
N PHE A 32 -4.10 -1.56 -7.49
CA PHE A 32 -2.68 -1.75 -7.16
C PHE A 32 -1.94 -0.42 -7.05
N VAL A 33 -2.11 0.46 -8.04
CA VAL A 33 -1.45 1.78 -8.09
C VAL A 33 -1.98 2.71 -6.99
N MET A 34 -3.29 2.71 -6.76
CA MET A 34 -3.94 3.51 -5.70
C MET A 34 -3.33 3.23 -4.32
N GLY A 35 -3.18 1.97 -3.93
CA GLY A 35 -2.64 1.57 -2.61
C GLY A 35 -1.11 1.59 -2.50
N LEU A 36 -0.39 1.91 -3.58
CA LEU A 36 1.07 1.81 -3.65
C LEU A 36 1.84 2.69 -2.64
N PRO A 37 1.51 3.98 -2.39
CA PRO A 37 2.31 4.79 -1.47
C PRO A 37 2.26 4.27 -0.03
N GLY A 38 1.10 3.75 0.40
CA GLY A 38 0.96 3.09 1.71
C GLY A 38 1.82 1.84 1.84
N ARG A 39 1.89 1.01 0.79
CA ARG A 39 2.75 -0.18 0.78
C ARG A 39 4.22 0.17 0.87
N ILE A 40 4.65 1.26 0.22
CA ILE A 40 6.02 1.77 0.29
C ILE A 40 6.33 2.25 1.72
N ALA A 41 5.43 3.02 2.33
CA ALA A 41 5.61 3.52 3.69
C ALA A 41 5.72 2.37 4.72
N ILE A 42 4.91 1.32 4.57
CA ILE A 42 4.98 0.13 5.42
C ILE A 42 6.33 -0.58 5.26
N LYS A 43 6.77 -0.82 4.01
CA LYS A 43 8.06 -1.48 3.73
C LYS A 43 9.27 -0.71 4.26
N ARG A 44 9.14 0.61 4.43
CA ARG A 44 10.19 1.48 4.94
C ARG A 44 10.10 1.74 6.43
N ASN A 45 9.17 1.11 7.15
CA ASN A 45 8.88 1.38 8.55
C ASN A 45 8.64 2.87 8.85
N HIS A 46 7.89 3.54 7.98
CA HIS A 46 7.62 4.96 8.16
C HIS A 46 6.75 5.21 9.41
N PRO A 47 7.07 6.18 10.29
CA PRO A 47 6.31 6.38 11.54
C PRO A 47 4.83 6.73 11.36
N HIS A 48 4.49 7.29 10.21
CA HIS A 48 3.11 7.59 9.81
C HIS A 48 2.60 6.69 8.68
N ALA A 49 3.01 5.41 8.65
CA ALA A 49 2.64 4.47 7.60
C ALA A 49 1.11 4.32 7.43
N GLU A 50 0.34 4.30 8.52
CA GLU A 50 -1.12 4.23 8.45
C GLU A 50 -1.73 5.47 7.79
N ALA A 51 -1.27 6.67 8.15
CA ALA A 51 -1.76 7.92 7.58
C ALA A 51 -1.49 7.96 6.07
N ILE A 52 -0.28 7.57 5.64
CA ILE A 52 0.09 7.48 4.22
C ILE A 52 -0.77 6.44 3.50
N LYS A 53 -1.05 5.30 4.14
CA LYS A 53 -1.95 4.27 3.58
C LYS A 53 -3.33 4.87 3.32
N ILE A 54 -3.94 5.54 4.31
CA ILE A 54 -5.25 6.17 4.17
C ILE A 54 -5.22 7.27 3.10
N MET A 55 -4.18 8.11 3.10
CA MET A 55 -4.01 9.20 2.13
C MET A 55 -3.83 8.67 0.70
N GLY A 56 -3.16 7.53 0.52
CA GLY A 56 -3.07 6.85 -0.77
C GLY A 56 -4.43 6.40 -1.29
N TRP A 57 -5.23 5.72 -0.46
CA TRP A 57 -6.56 5.24 -0.84
C TRP A 57 -7.56 6.39 -1.07
N MET A 58 -7.64 7.34 -0.14
CA MET A 58 -8.60 8.45 -0.20
C MET A 58 -8.16 9.54 -1.20
N GLY A 59 -6.85 9.79 -1.28
CA GLY A 59 -6.27 10.85 -2.10
C GLY A 59 -6.22 10.56 -3.59
N PHE A 60 -6.40 9.30 -3.99
CA PHE A 60 -6.36 8.90 -5.40
C PHE A 60 -7.42 9.60 -6.25
N LEU A 61 -8.60 9.87 -5.69
CA LEU A 61 -9.69 10.55 -6.39
C LEU A 61 -9.31 11.98 -6.84
N ALA A 62 -8.40 12.64 -6.13
CA ALA A 62 -7.99 14.01 -6.40
C ALA A 62 -6.58 14.12 -7.03
N ILE A 63 -5.86 13.00 -7.22
CA ILE A 63 -4.48 12.87 -7.74
C ILE A 63 -3.42 13.61 -6.90
N VAL A 64 -3.62 14.89 -6.61
CA VAL A 64 -2.70 15.74 -5.84
C VAL A 64 -2.41 15.13 -4.46
N PRO A 65 -3.39 14.73 -3.63
CA PRO A 65 -3.08 14.12 -2.34
C PRO A 65 -2.42 12.75 -2.48
N TRP A 66 -2.71 12.01 -3.56
CA TRP A 66 -2.05 10.74 -3.84
C TRP A 66 -0.57 10.92 -4.18
N VAL A 67 -0.22 11.89 -5.03
CA VAL A 67 1.18 12.25 -5.31
C VAL A 67 1.88 12.75 -4.04
N HIS A 68 1.22 13.55 -3.21
CA HIS A 68 1.75 13.97 -1.92
C HIS A 68 2.02 12.77 -1.00
N ALA A 69 1.13 11.77 -0.97
CA ALA A 69 1.34 10.55 -0.20
C ALA A 69 2.60 9.79 -0.68
N PHE A 70 2.93 9.79 -1.97
CA PHE A 70 4.21 9.25 -2.45
C PHE A 70 5.40 10.03 -1.93
N ILE A 71 5.38 11.35 -2.11
CA ILE A 71 6.49 12.21 -1.66
C ILE A 71 6.75 11.95 -0.17
N TRP A 72 5.68 11.89 0.62
CA TRP A 72 5.79 11.66 2.05
C TRP A 72 6.21 10.23 2.40
N ALA A 73 5.78 9.22 1.65
CA ALA A 73 6.29 7.85 1.78
C ALA A 73 7.81 7.76 1.52
N PHE A 74 8.35 8.67 0.70
CA PHE A 74 9.77 8.70 0.39
C PHE A 74 10.61 9.59 1.31
N HIS A 75 9.99 10.57 1.96
CA HIS A 75 10.62 11.44 2.93
C HIS A 75 11.07 10.65 4.16
N ASP A 76 12.24 10.97 4.72
CA ASP A 76 12.68 10.37 5.97
C ASP A 76 11.78 10.84 7.12
N GLY A 77 10.97 9.92 7.63
CA GLY A 77 9.93 10.20 8.61
C GLY A 77 10.42 10.30 10.04
N THR A 78 11.69 10.61 10.30
CA THR A 78 12.25 10.58 11.66
C THR A 78 11.52 11.55 12.57
N VAL A 79 10.74 11.00 13.51
CA VAL A 79 10.05 11.78 14.54
C VAL A 79 11.00 11.95 15.73
N VAL A 80 11.28 13.19 16.09
CA VAL A 80 12.06 13.53 17.28
C VAL A 80 11.12 14.25 18.25
N ASP A 81 10.50 13.52 19.18
CA ASP A 81 9.76 14.12 20.30
C ASP A 81 10.68 14.22 21.52
N ILE A 82 10.88 15.43 22.04
CA ILE A 82 11.72 15.70 23.22
C ILE A 82 11.11 15.06 24.49
N ARG A 83 9.80 14.82 24.49
CA ARG A 83 9.06 14.31 25.65
C ARG A 83 9.04 12.78 25.72
N ARG A 84 9.47 12.10 24.67
CA ARG A 84 9.44 10.65 24.58
C ARG A 84 10.82 10.12 24.24
N MET A 85 11.20 8.98 24.81
CA MET A 85 12.50 8.44 24.50
C MET A 85 12.52 7.90 23.05
N PRO A 86 13.66 7.97 22.35
CA PRO A 86 13.78 7.44 21.00
C PRO A 86 13.37 5.96 20.89
N ASP A 87 13.61 5.18 21.94
CA ASP A 87 13.26 3.74 21.97
C ASP A 87 11.75 3.52 22.06
N ASP A 88 11.03 4.35 22.81
CA ASP A 88 9.57 4.31 22.92
C ASP A 88 8.90 4.62 21.58
N GLU A 89 9.48 5.56 20.81
CA GLU A 89 9.01 5.88 19.45
C GLU A 89 9.29 4.72 18.49
N ARG A 90 10.50 4.13 18.53
CA ARG A 90 10.83 2.94 17.73
C ARG A 90 9.89 1.77 18.04
N GLU A 91 9.54 1.56 19.30
CA GLU A 91 8.57 0.54 19.71
C GLU A 91 7.17 0.83 19.16
N ALA A 92 6.72 2.08 19.22
CA ALA A 92 5.44 2.48 18.66
C ALA A 92 5.39 2.22 17.15
N VAL A 93 6.44 2.58 16.42
CA VAL A 93 6.57 2.29 14.99
C VAL A 93 6.58 0.79 14.73
N ARG A 94 7.36 0.01 15.50
CA ARG A 94 7.37 -1.46 15.39
C ARG A 94 5.97 -2.05 15.51
N LYS A 95 5.25 -1.67 16.57
CA LYS A 95 3.90 -2.17 16.86
C LYS A 95 2.95 -1.82 15.73
N GLU A 96 3.06 -0.61 15.21
CA GLU A 96 2.25 -0.14 14.09
C GLU A 96 2.53 -0.93 12.81
N ILE A 97 3.79 -1.13 12.46
CA ILE A 97 4.16 -1.91 11.26
C ILE A 97 3.73 -3.37 11.40
N LYS A 98 3.95 -4.01 12.56
CA LYS A 98 3.46 -5.37 12.85
C LYS A 98 1.93 -5.43 12.70
N ARG A 99 1.20 -4.44 13.22
CA ARG A 99 -0.27 -4.33 13.07
C ARG A 99 -0.72 -4.20 11.61
N LEU A 100 0.04 -3.47 10.80
CA LEU A 100 -0.20 -3.31 9.37
C LEU A 100 0.22 -4.52 8.53
N GLY A 101 0.80 -5.57 9.15
CA GLY A 101 1.29 -6.76 8.47
C GLY A 101 2.58 -6.54 7.69
N GLY A 102 3.34 -5.50 8.02
CA GLY A 102 4.67 -5.24 7.45
C GLY A 102 5.77 -5.98 8.19
N GLU A 103 6.89 -6.19 7.51
CA GLU A 103 8.13 -6.69 8.11
C GLU A 103 8.98 -5.54 8.63
N LEU A 104 9.70 -5.78 9.72
CA LEU A 104 10.56 -4.77 10.31
C LEU A 104 11.97 -4.81 9.67
N THR A 105 12.43 -3.65 9.21
CA THR A 105 13.84 -3.42 8.90
C THR A 105 14.73 -3.58 10.14
N GLU A 106 15.99 -3.97 9.95
CA GLU A 106 17.01 -4.15 11.00
C GLU A 106 17.08 -2.97 12.00
N GLU A 107 16.95 -1.73 11.53
CA GLU A 107 16.98 -0.54 12.39
C GLU A 107 15.86 -0.53 13.46
N TYR A 108 14.70 -1.08 13.11
CA TYR A 108 13.54 -1.09 14.00
C TYR A 108 13.40 -2.42 14.71
N ARG A 109 14.18 -3.44 14.34
CA ARG A 109 14.20 -4.74 14.99
C ARG A 109 14.55 -4.58 16.47
N ASP A 110 13.91 -5.37 17.34
CA ASP A 110 14.22 -5.34 18.76
C ASP A 110 15.33 -6.37 19.05
N PRO A 111 16.55 -5.94 19.43
CA PRO A 111 17.67 -6.85 19.69
C PRO A 111 17.42 -7.82 20.84
N LEU A 112 16.43 -7.54 21.68
CA LEU A 112 16.08 -8.34 22.85
C LEU A 112 14.85 -9.23 22.61
N ASP A 113 14.28 -9.23 21.40
CA ASP A 113 13.11 -10.06 21.07
C ASP A 113 13.52 -11.55 21.08
N PRO A 114 13.00 -12.36 22.03
CA PRO A 114 13.40 -13.75 22.17
C PRO A 114 12.98 -14.62 20.97
N GLU A 115 11.95 -14.23 20.21
CA GLU A 115 11.52 -14.95 19.00
C GLU A 115 12.48 -14.73 17.81
N GLU A 116 13.15 -13.58 17.76
CA GLU A 116 14.12 -13.25 16.70
C GLU A 116 15.53 -13.71 17.04
N THR A 117 15.92 -13.61 18.31
CA THR A 117 17.23 -14.06 18.79
C THR A 117 17.46 -15.56 18.52
N GLN A 118 16.39 -16.35 18.48
CA GLN A 118 16.44 -17.79 18.23
C GLN A 118 16.54 -18.18 16.74
N LYS A 119 16.34 -17.23 15.80
CA LYS A 119 16.44 -17.45 14.35
C LYS A 119 17.80 -17.07 13.75
N SER A 120 18.70 -16.45 14.52
CA SER A 120 20.03 -16.03 14.07
C SER A 120 21.09 -17.13 14.22
#